data_AF-A0AAW2VKD7-F1
#
_entry.id   AF-A0AAW2VKD7-F1
#
_cell.length_a   1.000
_cell.length_b   1.000
_cell.length_c   1.000
_cell.angle_alpha   90.00
_cell.angle_beta   90.00
_cell.angle_gamma   90.00
#
_symmetry.space_group_name_H-M   'P 1'
#
loop_
_entity.id
_entity.type
_entity.pdbx_description
1 polymer ?
#
loop_
_entity_poly.entity_id
_entity_poly.type
_entity_poly.pdbx_seq_one_letter_code
_entity_poly.pdbx_strand_id
1 'polypeptide(L)'
;MGPEWVIDQVKNLVKNRELLLDALSPLGQDAVKGGEGAIYLWAKLPHQYHDDFEVVRWLARKHGVVLIPGCSSGCPGYVRISFGGLVEDQCRVASDRLKRGLQQLVDEGMVP
;
A
#
# COMPACT_ATOMS: atom_id res chain seq x y z
N MET A 1 -31.42 -6.56 6.07
CA MET A 1 -30.71 -6.55 7.38
C MET A 1 -29.32 -7.18 7.36
N GLY A 2 -29.04 -8.31 6.69
CA GLY A 2 -27.64 -8.80 6.52
C GLY A 2 -26.96 -8.33 5.23
N PRO A 3 -27.49 -8.68 4.05
CA PRO A 3 -26.87 -8.35 2.76
C PRO A 3 -26.66 -6.86 2.50
N GLU A 4 -27.63 -6.01 2.88
CA GLU A 4 -27.52 -4.55 2.72
C GLU A 4 -26.38 -3.96 3.56
N TRP A 5 -26.17 -4.47 4.78
CA TRP A 5 -25.07 -4.03 5.64
C TRP A 5 -23.73 -4.35 4.98
N VAL A 6 -23.57 -5.56 4.43
CA VAL A 6 -22.35 -5.96 3.72
C VAL A 6 -22.11 -5.07 2.50
N ILE A 7 -23.14 -4.82 1.69
CA ILE A 7 -23.04 -3.93 0.52
C ILE A 7 -22.55 -2.54 0.94
N ASP A 8 -23.07 -2.00 2.04
CA ASP A 8 -22.68 -0.69 2.54
C ASP A 8 -21.22 -0.64 3.02
N GLN A 9 -20.77 -1.67 3.74
CA GLN A 9 -19.36 -1.79 4.15
C GLN A 9 -18.42 -1.87 2.94
N VAL A 10 -18.82 -2.57 1.87
CA VAL A 10 -17.98 -2.77 0.68
C VAL A 10 -17.85 -1.51 -0.19
N LYS A 11 -18.87 -0.64 -0.23
CA LYS A 11 -18.83 0.60 -1.04
C LYS A 11 -17.62 1.48 -0.72
N ASN A 12 -17.32 1.64 0.56
CA ASN A 12 -16.21 2.50 1.00
C ASN A 12 -14.83 1.92 0.64
N LEU A 13 -14.74 0.60 0.47
CA LEU A 13 -13.49 -0.07 0.08
C LEU A 13 -13.06 0.29 -1.34
N VAL A 14 -14.00 0.59 -2.24
CA VAL A 14 -13.70 0.94 -3.63
C VAL A 14 -12.86 2.21 -3.70
N LYS A 15 -13.27 3.25 -2.96
CA LYS A 15 -12.53 4.52 -2.92
C LYS A 15 -11.16 4.36 -2.26
N ASN A 16 -11.06 3.63 -1.15
CA ASN A 16 -9.78 3.37 -0.50
C ASN A 16 -8.81 2.62 -1.44
N ARG A 17 -9.34 1.66 -2.22
CA ARG A 17 -8.57 0.95 -3.23
C ARG A 17 -8.02 1.90 -4.29
N GLU A 18 -8.84 2.81 -4.82
CA GLU A 18 -8.41 3.80 -5.82
C GLU A 18 -7.32 4.72 -5.26
N LEU A 19 -7.49 5.23 -4.03
CA LEU A 19 -6.49 6.07 -3.36
C LEU A 19 -5.15 5.35 -3.19
N LEU A 20 -5.17 4.05 -2.88
CA LEU A 20 -3.93 3.28 -2.74
C LEU A 20 -3.31 2.90 -4.09
N LEU A 21 -4.11 2.61 -5.11
CA LEU A 21 -3.58 2.36 -6.47
C LEU A 21 -2.84 3.60 -6.98
N ASP A 22 -3.38 4.79 -6.77
CA ASP A 22 -2.69 6.04 -7.08
C ASP A 22 -1.43 6.23 -6.24
N ALA A 23 -1.48 5.91 -4.93
CA ALA A 23 -0.32 6.02 -4.06
C ALA A 23 0.82 5.07 -4.44
N LEU A 24 0.50 3.91 -5.02
CA LEU A 24 1.45 2.90 -5.48
C LEU A 24 1.96 3.16 -6.91
N SER A 25 1.38 4.12 -7.64
CA SER A 25 1.75 4.43 -9.02
C SER A 25 3.26 4.70 -9.26
N PRO A 26 4.05 5.26 -8.31
CA PRO A 26 5.50 5.43 -8.52
C PRO A 26 6.26 4.12 -8.77
N LEU A 27 5.72 2.98 -8.32
CA LEU A 27 6.32 1.65 -8.54
C LEU A 27 6.15 1.14 -9.98
N GLY A 28 5.30 1.79 -10.79
CA GLY A 28 4.97 1.40 -12.16
C GLY A 28 3.68 0.59 -12.26
N GLN A 29 3.06 0.61 -13.45
CA GLN A 29 1.73 0.01 -13.69
C GLN A 29 1.69 -1.51 -13.45
N ASP A 30 2.76 -2.23 -13.80
CA ASP A 30 2.82 -3.69 -13.66
C ASP A 30 3.25 -4.16 -12.26
N ALA A 31 3.61 -3.23 -11.37
CA ALA A 31 4.11 -3.58 -10.04
C ALA A 31 2.99 -3.98 -9.08
N VAL A 32 1.73 -3.58 -9.34
CA VAL A 32 0.62 -3.75 -8.41
C VAL A 32 -0.36 -4.82 -8.91
N LYS A 33 -0.73 -5.74 -8.02
CA LYS A 33 -1.73 -6.79 -8.26
C LYS A 33 -2.75 -6.83 -7.12
N GLY A 34 -3.96 -7.29 -7.43
CA GLY A 34 -5.01 -7.55 -6.45
C GLY A 34 -6.07 -6.45 -6.33
N GLY A 35 -6.90 -6.58 -5.28
CA GLY A 35 -8.06 -5.71 -5.05
C GLY A 35 -9.34 -6.07 -5.84
N GLU A 36 -9.36 -7.18 -6.57
CA GLU A 36 -10.54 -7.68 -7.30
C GLU A 36 -11.53 -8.47 -6.43
N GLY A 37 -11.14 -8.83 -5.21
CA GLY A 37 -12.00 -9.60 -4.29
C GLY A 37 -11.56 -9.62 -2.83
N ALA A 38 -10.30 -9.27 -2.53
CA ALA A 38 -9.78 -9.15 -1.18
C ALA A 38 -9.46 -7.68 -0.83
N ILE A 39 -9.38 -7.38 0.46
CA ILE A 39 -9.05 -6.06 1.02
C ILE A 39 -7.55 -5.73 1.00
N TYR A 40 -6.79 -6.36 0.09
CA TYR A 40 -5.35 -6.21 -0.02
C TYR A 40 -4.90 -5.90 -1.44
N LEU A 41 -3.90 -5.03 -1.55
CA LEU A 41 -3.07 -4.85 -2.73
C LEU A 41 -1.70 -5.46 -2.47
N TRP A 42 -1.10 -5.99 -3.53
CA TRP A 42 0.23 -6.56 -3.52
C TRP A 42 1.11 -5.76 -4.47
N ALA A 43 2.19 -5.16 -3.99
CA ALA A 43 3.05 -4.32 -4.81
C ALA A 43 4.50 -4.81 -4.80
N LYS A 44 5.10 -4.91 -5.98
CA LYS A 44 6.51 -5.23 -6.16
C LYS A 44 7.37 -3.99 -5.90
N LEU A 45 8.40 -4.14 -5.08
CA LEU A 45 9.38 -3.08 -4.88
C LEU A 45 10.39 -3.02 -6.05
N PRO A 46 11.10 -1.90 -6.24
CA PRO A 46 12.19 -1.83 -7.20
C PRO A 46 13.23 -2.93 -6.93
N HIS A 47 13.83 -3.48 -7.99
CA HIS A 47 14.62 -4.71 -7.92
C HIS A 47 15.77 -4.65 -6.90
N GLN A 48 16.36 -3.48 -6.66
CA GLN A 48 17.43 -3.30 -5.68
C GLN A 48 16.99 -3.48 -4.21
N TYR A 49 15.68 -3.40 -3.92
CA TYR A 49 15.14 -3.50 -2.56
C TYR A 49 14.61 -4.90 -2.27
N HIS A 50 15.52 -5.85 -2.11
CA HIS A 50 15.18 -7.23 -1.72
C HIS A 50 14.80 -7.36 -0.24
N ASP A 51 15.33 -6.48 0.62
CA ASP A 51 14.94 -6.38 2.03
C ASP A 51 13.74 -5.44 2.17
N ASP A 52 12.56 -6.01 1.97
CA ASP A 52 11.29 -5.30 2.10
C ASP A 52 10.98 -4.87 3.53
N PHE A 53 11.57 -5.51 4.54
CA PHE A 53 11.40 -5.10 5.93
C PHE A 53 12.06 -3.74 6.18
N GLU A 54 13.29 -3.54 5.70
CA GLU A 54 13.98 -2.26 5.84
C GLU A 54 13.28 -1.13 5.06
N VAL A 55 12.70 -1.41 3.89
CA VAL A 55 11.85 -0.43 3.19
C VAL A 55 10.63 -0.03 4.01
N VAL A 56 9.91 -1.01 4.58
CA VAL A 56 8.75 -0.73 5.45
C VAL A 56 9.17 0.06 6.69
N ARG A 57 10.30 -0.28 7.30
CA ARG A 57 10.85 0.42 8.47
C ARG A 57 11.21 1.87 8.14
N TRP A 58 11.80 2.12 6.98
CA TRP A 58 12.12 3.46 6.51
C TRP A 58 10.86 4.29 6.23
N LEU A 59 9.87 3.73 5.53
CA LEU A 59 8.56 4.35 5.32
C LEU A 59 7.87 4.72 6.64
N ALA A 60 7.93 3.83 7.63
CA ALA A 60 7.34 4.07 8.94
C ALA A 60 7.99 5.25 9.66
N ARG A 61 9.32 5.30 9.67
CA ARG A 61 10.10 6.32 10.40
C ARG A 61 10.08 7.68 9.72
N LYS A 62 10.24 7.72 8.40
CA LYS A 62 10.41 8.96 7.64
C LYS A 62 9.09 9.53 7.11
N HIS A 63 8.20 8.66 6.65
CA HIS A 63 6.94 9.06 6.02
C HIS A 63 5.72 8.85 6.92
N GLY A 64 5.88 8.18 8.06
CA GLY A 64 4.79 7.96 9.01
C GLY A 64 3.68 7.07 8.46
N VAL A 65 4.05 6.07 7.65
CA VAL A 65 3.14 5.06 7.09
C VAL A 65 3.75 3.67 7.22
N VAL A 66 2.96 2.69 7.64
CA VAL A 66 3.40 1.31 7.84
C VAL A 66 2.66 0.41 6.86
N LEU A 67 3.41 -0.43 6.15
CA LEU A 67 2.90 -1.49 5.29
C LEU A 67 3.25 -2.86 5.90
N ILE A 68 2.77 -3.93 5.28
CA ILE A 68 3.16 -5.29 5.67
C ILE A 68 4.28 -5.73 4.71
N PRO A 69 5.47 -6.10 5.23
CA PRO A 69 6.55 -6.60 4.38
C PRO A 69 6.16 -7.97 3.80
N GLY A 70 6.38 -8.16 2.50
CA GLY A 70 6.08 -9.37 1.75
C GLY A 70 6.84 -10.60 2.26
N CYS A 71 8.02 -10.44 2.87
CA CYS A 71 8.76 -11.53 3.52
C CYS A 71 7.94 -12.20 4.63
N SER A 72 7.05 -11.47 5.30
CA SER A 72 6.13 -12.02 6.30
C SER A 72 5.06 -12.95 5.69
N SER A 73 4.91 -12.94 4.37
CA SER A 73 4.04 -13.87 3.61
C SER A 73 4.83 -14.73 2.62
N GLY A 74 6.16 -14.89 2.82
CA GLY A 74 7.00 -15.74 1.99
C GLY A 74 7.37 -15.18 0.62
N CYS A 75 7.23 -13.87 0.40
CA CYS A 75 7.52 -13.23 -0.89
C CYS A 75 8.36 -11.95 -0.69
N PRO A 76 9.68 -12.07 -0.45
CA PRO A 76 10.58 -10.93 -0.27
C PRO A 76 10.64 -10.00 -1.49
N GLY A 77 10.92 -8.71 -1.27
CA GLY A 77 10.93 -7.69 -2.32
C GLY A 77 9.53 -7.22 -2.75
N TYR A 78 8.51 -7.51 -1.94
CA TYR A 78 7.13 -7.04 -2.13
C TYR A 78 6.62 -6.42 -0.84
N VAL A 79 5.53 -5.67 -0.96
CA VAL A 79 4.74 -5.17 0.18
C VAL A 79 3.27 -5.50 -0.01
N ARG A 80 2.59 -5.80 1.10
CA ARG A 80 1.15 -5.95 1.17
C ARG A 80 0.53 -4.74 1.84
N ILE A 81 -0.51 -4.20 1.22
CA ILE A 81 -1.23 -3.02 1.70
C ILE A 81 -2.68 -3.41 1.96
N SER A 82 -3.17 -3.16 3.18
CA SER A 82 -4.58 -3.37 3.54
C SER A 82 -5.37 -2.08 3.40
N PHE A 83 -6.58 -2.16 2.84
CA PHE A 83 -7.54 -1.06 2.80
C PHE A 83 -8.87 -1.35 3.52
N GLY A 84 -8.98 -2.53 4.16
CA GLY A 84 -10.23 -2.99 4.76
C GLY A 84 -10.64 -2.29 6.05
N GLY A 85 -9.69 -1.70 6.78
CA GLY A 85 -9.93 -1.12 8.11
C GLY A 85 -9.80 0.39 8.19
N LEU A 86 -9.59 1.08 7.06
CA LEU A 86 -9.35 2.52 7.03
C LEU A 86 -10.63 3.28 6.71
N VAL A 87 -10.91 4.32 7.50
CA VAL A 87 -11.89 5.35 7.13
C VAL A 87 -11.32 6.18 5.96
N GLU A 88 -12.16 6.62 5.02
CA GLU A 88 -11.73 7.28 3.78
C GLU A 88 -10.72 8.42 4.01
N ASP A 89 -10.97 9.31 4.98
CA ASP A 89 -10.08 10.44 5.27
C ASP A 89 -8.70 10.00 5.79
N GLN A 90 -8.66 8.95 6.62
CA GLN A 90 -7.40 8.39 7.10
C GLN A 90 -6.66 7.68 5.97
N CYS A 91 -7.39 6.99 5.09
CA CYS A 91 -6.82 6.36 3.90
C CYS A 91 -6.20 7.40 2.97
N ARG A 92 -6.86 8.54 2.75
CA ARG A 92 -6.33 9.65 1.94
C ARG A 92 -5.00 10.16 2.50
N VAL A 93 -4.95 10.49 3.79
CA VAL A 93 -3.72 10.98 4.43
C VAL A 93 -2.59 9.94 4.38
N ALA A 94 -2.92 8.66 4.60
CA ALA A 94 -1.94 7.58 4.50
C ALA A 94 -1.45 7.37 3.07
N SER A 95 -2.34 7.44 2.08
CA SER A 95 -2.02 7.37 0.64
C SER A 95 -1.09 8.51 0.21
N ASP A 96 -1.33 9.75 0.66
CA ASP A 96 -0.47 10.88 0.32
C ASP A 96 0.95 10.74 0.92
N ARG A 97 1.04 10.19 2.13
CA ARG A 97 2.33 9.86 2.76
C ARG A 97 3.04 8.74 2.01
N LEU A 98 2.30 7.69 1.65
CA LEU A 98 2.82 6.55 0.91
C LEU A 98 3.32 6.97 -0.47
N LYS A 99 2.54 7.74 -1.23
CA LYS A 99 2.92 8.22 -2.56
C LYS A 99 4.23 9.00 -2.53
N ARG A 100 4.35 9.94 -1.58
CA ARG A 100 5.59 10.71 -1.38
C ARG A 100 6.77 9.81 -1.01
N GLY A 101 6.56 8.85 -0.12
CA GLY A 101 7.61 7.91 0.27
C GLY A 101 8.08 7.01 -0.86
N LEU A 102 7.16 6.51 -1.68
CA LEU A 102 7.49 5.68 -2.84
C LEU A 102 8.13 6.49 -3.96
N GLN A 103 7.69 7.73 -4.18
CA GLN A 103 8.35 8.63 -5.14
C GLN A 103 9.80 8.88 -4.73
N GLN A 104 10.05 9.20 -3.45
CA GLN A 104 11.41 9.37 -2.95
C GLN A 104 12.22 8.08 -3.03
N LEU A 105 11.63 6.92 -2.71
CA LEU A 105 12.29 5.62 -2.81
C LEU A 105 12.77 5.32 -4.24
N VAL A 106 12.00 5.73 -5.24
CA VAL A 106 12.31 5.51 -6.67
C VAL A 106 13.32 6.52 -7.19
N ASP A 107 13.16 7.80 -6.85
CA ASP A 107 13.98 8.89 -7.39
C ASP A 107 15.34 9.04 -6.70
N GLU A 108 15.36 8.90 -5.37
CA GLU A 108 16.51 9.20 -4.51
C GLU A 108 16.98 7.98 -3.69
N GLY A 109 16.08 7.04 -3.44
CA GLY A 109 16.27 5.90 -2.57
C GLY A 109 16.01 6.17 -1.09
N MET A 110 16.44 5.24 -0.22
CA MET A 110 16.23 5.32 1.23
C MET A 110 17.22 6.28 1.91
N VAL A 111 17.20 7.55 1.51
CA VAL A 111 18.02 8.59 2.16
C VAL A 111 17.49 8.90 3.57
N PRO A 112 18.36 9.23 4.55
CA PRO A 112 17.95 9.56 5.93
C PRO A 112 16.92 10.68 6.04
#